data_AF-A0A929NGZ2-F1
#
_entry.id   AF-A0A929NGZ2-F1
#
_cell.length_a   1.000
_cell.length_b   1.000
_cell.length_c   1.000
_cell.angle_alpha   90.00
_cell.angle_beta   90.00
_cell.angle_gamma   90.00
#
_symmetry.space_group_name_H-M   'P 1'
#
loop_
_entity.id
_entity.type
_entity.pdbx_description
1 polymer ?
#
loop_
_entity_poly.entity_id
_entity_poly.type
_entity_poly.pdbx_seq_one_letter_code
_entity_poly.pdbx_strand_id
1 'polypeptide(L)'
;MSDSTDNLLQQLGGAGSPGGESTSSPETVKQKETAVQSPEPLDRWRMLLVDLVYLMNGAFRDVHYWEGVKTDKDTIKEFVKILHELQQMPQNDGVVRIEFRGSLGTKVSEKTDYIIRFGDLMVDAAAVFAIVKRIGIRVKHIEGRLIKSFEAFSAQGLNTIFIKIPDASDESLEKMRVCMRIIACFKKAVEEDTSIEFVKNAQPLSLKPVLNES
;
A
#
# COMPACT_ATOMS: atom_id res chain seq x y z
N MET A 1 7.26 23.29 46.65
CA MET A 1 6.71 24.61 47.03
C MET A 1 7.39 25.61 46.11
N SER A 2 7.10 25.61 44.80
CA SER A 2 5.81 25.91 44.13
C SER A 2 5.49 27.39 44.19
N ASP A 3 5.64 28.00 43.00
CA ASP A 3 4.85 29.10 42.43
C ASP A 3 5.00 30.50 43.03
N SER A 4 5.52 31.42 42.20
CA SER A 4 4.62 32.33 41.50
C SER A 4 5.35 33.04 40.35
N THR A 5 5.05 32.60 39.14
CA THR A 5 5.03 33.42 37.93
C THR A 5 4.05 34.59 38.10
N ASP A 6 4.22 35.65 37.30
CA ASP A 6 3.37 36.86 37.19
C ASP A 6 3.85 38.10 37.97
N ASN A 7 4.94 38.70 37.49
CA ASN A 7 5.29 40.14 37.52
C ASN A 7 6.77 40.26 37.09
N LEU A 8 7.21 40.95 36.05
CA LEU A 8 6.73 42.17 35.45
C LEU A 8 7.09 42.23 33.96
N LEU A 9 6.05 42.22 33.13
CA LEU A 9 5.99 42.77 31.77
C LEU A 9 6.13 44.31 31.80
N GLN A 10 7.15 44.83 32.49
CA GLN A 10 7.36 46.27 32.72
C GLN A 10 8.80 46.72 32.43
N GLN A 11 9.39 46.17 31.36
CA GLN A 11 10.59 46.74 30.73
C GLN A 11 10.42 46.98 29.22
N LEU A 12 9.18 47.22 28.78
CA LEU A 12 8.88 47.88 27.52
C LEU A 12 8.55 49.35 27.80
N GLY A 13 9.48 50.26 27.48
CA GLY A 13 9.13 51.68 27.36
C GLY A 13 10.29 52.66 27.60
N GLY A 14 11.02 53.00 26.54
CA GLY A 14 11.86 54.19 26.46
C GLY A 14 13.35 53.88 26.33
N ALA A 15 14.14 54.51 25.48
CA ALA A 15 13.95 55.46 24.39
C ALA A 15 15.32 55.57 23.69
N GLY A 16 15.35 55.71 22.36
CA GLY A 16 16.54 56.18 21.62
C GLY A 16 16.96 55.30 20.45
N SER A 17 16.52 55.69 19.25
CA SER A 17 17.25 55.47 17.99
C SER A 17 17.96 56.81 17.64
N PRO A 18 18.90 56.93 16.67
CA PRO A 18 19.39 55.94 15.71
C PRO A 18 20.93 55.94 15.51
N GLY A 19 21.47 54.92 14.83
CA GLY A 19 22.76 55.07 14.13
C GLY A 19 23.54 53.78 13.90
N GLY A 20 23.67 53.39 12.63
CA GLY A 20 24.93 52.90 12.08
C GLY A 20 25.30 51.42 12.26
N GLU A 21 25.28 50.73 11.12
CA GLU A 21 26.26 49.71 10.70
C GLU A 21 26.14 48.26 11.18
N SER A 22 25.94 47.42 10.17
CA SER A 22 26.04 45.97 10.13
C SER A 22 27.44 45.49 10.49
N THR A 23 27.55 44.37 11.22
CA THR A 23 28.35 43.19 10.81
C THR A 23 28.23 42.02 11.81
N SER A 24 27.81 40.87 11.25
CA SER A 24 28.18 39.47 11.55
C SER A 24 28.07 38.84 12.95
N SER A 25 27.12 37.89 13.03
CA SER A 25 27.16 36.52 13.62
C SER A 25 27.29 36.33 15.14
N PRO A 26 26.52 35.39 15.73
CA PRO A 26 26.95 33.98 15.76
C PRO A 26 25.85 32.91 15.54
N GLU A 27 26.29 31.83 14.89
CA GLU A 27 26.06 30.40 15.19
C GLU A 27 24.69 29.83 15.61
N THR A 28 24.20 28.96 14.71
CA THR A 28 23.75 27.58 14.98
C THR A 28 22.42 27.35 15.71
N VAL A 29 21.37 27.16 14.91
CA VAL A 29 20.47 26.00 15.06
C VAL A 29 20.20 25.41 13.67
N LYS A 30 20.89 24.32 13.34
CA LYS A 30 20.48 23.43 12.25
C LYS A 30 19.16 22.78 12.67
N GLN A 31 18.05 23.44 12.35
CA GLN A 31 16.78 22.74 12.24
C GLN A 31 16.94 21.72 11.12
N LYS A 32 16.98 20.46 11.53
CA LYS A 32 16.75 19.33 10.65
C LYS A 32 15.30 19.47 10.17
N GLU A 33 15.10 20.25 9.12
CA GLU A 33 13.89 20.24 8.34
C GLU A 33 13.72 18.81 7.85
N THR A 34 12.94 18.04 8.59
CA THR A 34 12.26 16.87 8.07
C THR A 34 11.53 17.40 6.85
N ALA A 35 12.08 17.17 5.67
CA ALA A 35 11.43 17.52 4.42
C ALA A 35 10.05 16.87 4.47
N VAL A 36 9.04 17.67 4.82
CA VAL A 36 7.64 17.31 4.63
C VAL A 36 7.54 17.26 3.12
N GLN A 37 7.82 16.08 2.55
CA GLN A 37 7.56 15.81 1.16
C GLN A 37 6.12 16.28 0.94
N SER A 38 5.91 17.14 -0.05
CA SER A 38 4.55 17.52 -0.42
C SER A 38 3.74 16.22 -0.59
N PRO A 39 2.45 16.18 -0.25
CA PRO A 39 1.69 14.93 -0.32
C PRO A 39 1.54 14.39 -1.76
N GLU A 40 1.77 15.22 -2.77
CA GLU A 40 1.54 14.94 -4.19
C GLU A 40 2.46 13.88 -4.82
N PRO A 41 3.78 13.80 -4.55
CA PRO A 41 4.64 12.73 -5.06
C PRO A 41 4.28 11.37 -4.45
N LEU A 42 3.71 11.34 -3.25
CA LEU A 42 3.29 10.09 -2.59
C LEU A 42 1.98 9.56 -3.16
N ASP A 43 1.09 10.43 -3.63
CA ASP A 43 -0.22 10.02 -4.17
C ASP A 43 -0.09 9.13 -5.39
N ARG A 44 0.92 9.35 -6.24
CA ARG A 44 1.24 8.44 -7.34
C ARG A 44 1.50 7.01 -6.85
N TRP A 45 2.35 6.86 -5.84
CA TRP A 45 2.69 5.54 -5.28
C TRP A 45 1.49 4.90 -4.60
N ARG A 46 0.67 5.69 -3.90
CA ARG A 46 -0.57 5.19 -3.30
C ARG A 46 -1.54 4.67 -4.36
N MET A 47 -1.71 5.39 -5.47
CA MET A 47 -2.55 4.93 -6.57
C MET A 47 -2.01 3.64 -7.21
N LEU A 48 -0.68 3.51 -7.39
CA LEU A 48 -0.05 2.27 -7.87
C LEU A 48 -0.32 1.08 -6.94
N LEU A 49 -0.28 1.28 -5.61
CA LEU A 49 -0.66 0.23 -4.65
C LEU A 49 -2.13 -0.17 -4.78
N VAL A 50 -3.04 0.78 -5.04
CA VAL A 50 -4.45 0.47 -5.29
C VAL A 50 -4.61 -0.34 -6.58
N ASP A 51 -3.92 0.04 -7.65
CA ASP A 51 -3.97 -0.67 -8.92
C ASP A 51 -3.40 -2.09 -8.80
N LEU A 52 -2.32 -2.26 -8.04
CA LEU A 52 -1.75 -3.57 -7.73
C LEU A 52 -2.79 -4.50 -7.09
N VAL A 53 -3.44 -4.07 -6.01
CA VAL A 53 -4.46 -4.90 -5.32
C VAL A 53 -5.72 -5.08 -6.15
N TYR A 54 -6.00 -4.18 -7.08
CA TYR A 54 -7.11 -4.32 -8.02
C TYR A 54 -6.84 -5.41 -9.07
N LEU A 55 -5.62 -5.49 -9.59
CA LEU A 55 -5.21 -6.61 -10.45
C LEU A 55 -5.27 -7.95 -9.71
N MET A 56 -4.86 -7.99 -8.44
CA MET A 56 -5.00 -9.20 -7.61
C MET A 56 -6.46 -9.61 -7.42
N ASN A 57 -7.37 -8.66 -7.24
CA ASN A 57 -8.80 -8.96 -7.13
C ASN A 57 -9.33 -9.61 -8.41
N GLY A 58 -8.95 -9.11 -9.59
CA GLY A 58 -9.32 -9.72 -10.88
C GLY A 58 -9.00 -11.21 -10.92
N ALA A 59 -7.79 -11.55 -10.46
CA ALA A 59 -7.33 -12.92 -10.34
C ALA A 59 -8.11 -13.80 -9.35
N PHE A 60 -8.58 -13.23 -8.25
CA PHE A 60 -9.30 -13.99 -7.22
C PHE A 60 -10.77 -14.24 -7.60
N ARG A 61 -11.30 -13.51 -8.58
CA ARG A 61 -12.69 -13.65 -9.04
C ARG A 61 -12.84 -14.60 -10.22
N ASP A 62 -11.84 -14.67 -11.08
CA ASP A 62 -11.80 -15.61 -12.18
C ASP A 62 -10.49 -16.39 -12.11
N VAL A 63 -10.58 -17.66 -11.72
CA VAL A 63 -9.42 -18.54 -11.58
C VAL A 63 -8.66 -18.63 -12.91
N HIS A 64 -9.36 -18.62 -14.04
CA HIS A 64 -8.77 -18.66 -15.39
C HIS A 64 -8.25 -17.29 -15.87
N TYR A 65 -8.35 -16.25 -15.05
CA TYR A 65 -7.82 -14.91 -15.35
C TYR A 65 -6.31 -14.89 -15.59
N TRP A 66 -5.60 -15.93 -15.14
CA TRP A 66 -4.17 -16.15 -15.38
C TRP A 66 -3.86 -17.29 -16.37
N GLU A 67 -4.88 -17.94 -16.95
CA GLU A 67 -4.75 -19.10 -17.85
C GLU A 67 -5.30 -18.91 -19.26
N GLY A 68 -5.96 -17.79 -19.55
CA GLY A 68 -5.89 -17.25 -20.90
C GLY A 68 -6.83 -17.82 -21.93
N VAL A 69 -8.12 -17.56 -21.74
CA VAL A 69 -8.99 -17.39 -22.91
C VAL A 69 -8.85 -15.94 -23.40
N LYS A 70 -7.75 -15.66 -24.13
CA LYS A 70 -7.42 -14.44 -24.91
C LYS A 70 -6.94 -13.16 -24.19
N THR A 71 -6.89 -13.07 -22.87
CA THR A 71 -6.51 -11.84 -22.13
C THR A 71 -5.11 -11.87 -21.46
N ASP A 72 -4.36 -12.96 -21.66
CA ASP A 72 -3.45 -13.47 -20.62
C ASP A 72 -2.00 -13.01 -20.65
N LYS A 73 -1.49 -12.53 -21.79
CA LYS A 73 -0.14 -12.00 -21.81
C LYS A 73 -0.03 -10.61 -21.17
N ASP A 74 -1.15 -9.98 -20.82
CA ASP A 74 -1.15 -8.57 -20.44
C ASP A 74 -1.33 -8.36 -18.93
N THR A 75 -2.18 -9.12 -18.23
CA THR A 75 -2.39 -8.93 -16.79
C THR A 75 -1.14 -9.18 -15.96
N ILE A 76 -0.44 -10.32 -16.16
CA ILE A 76 0.75 -10.64 -15.33
C ILE A 76 1.87 -9.66 -15.63
N LYS A 77 2.00 -9.22 -16.90
CA LYS A 77 2.93 -8.16 -17.27
C LYS A 77 2.56 -6.84 -16.65
N GLU A 78 1.28 -6.48 -16.59
CA GLU A 78 0.81 -5.26 -15.94
C GLU A 78 1.07 -5.30 -14.43
N PHE A 79 0.82 -6.44 -13.79
CA PHE A 79 1.13 -6.68 -12.39
C PHE A 79 2.62 -6.52 -12.10
N VAL A 80 3.47 -7.20 -12.88
CA VAL A 80 4.93 -7.10 -12.77
C VAL A 80 5.43 -5.69 -13.08
N LYS A 81 4.83 -5.01 -14.07
CA LYS A 81 5.14 -3.62 -14.38
C LYS A 81 4.85 -2.70 -13.20
N ILE A 82 3.71 -2.84 -12.54
CA ILE A 82 3.38 -2.04 -11.34
C ILE A 82 4.39 -2.33 -10.22
N LEU A 83 4.76 -3.59 -9.99
CA LEU A 83 5.79 -3.94 -9.00
C LEU A 83 7.15 -3.32 -9.32
N HIS A 84 7.57 -3.32 -10.58
CA HIS A 84 8.81 -2.65 -11.00
C HIS A 84 8.73 -1.14 -10.88
N GLU A 85 7.57 -0.52 -11.15
CA GLU A 85 7.37 0.91 -10.89
C GLU A 85 7.49 1.19 -9.38
N LEU A 86 6.80 0.41 -8.53
CA LEU A 86 6.90 0.54 -7.07
C LEU A 86 8.33 0.38 -6.57
N GLN A 87 9.14 -0.49 -7.18
CA GLN A 87 10.55 -0.65 -6.85
C GLN A 87 11.38 0.64 -7.01
N GLN A 88 10.91 1.59 -7.83
CA GLN A 88 11.55 2.90 -8.01
C GLN A 88 11.20 3.91 -6.90
N MET A 89 10.29 3.56 -5.99
CA MET A 89 9.96 4.42 -4.85
C MET A 89 11.19 4.56 -3.93
N PRO A 90 11.62 5.78 -3.57
CA PRO A 90 12.72 5.96 -2.63
C PRO A 90 12.47 5.26 -1.29
N GLN A 91 13.51 4.67 -0.70
CA GLN A 91 13.45 4.06 0.65
C GLN A 91 12.43 2.92 0.80
N ASN A 92 12.05 2.26 -0.31
CA ASN A 92 11.22 1.06 -0.21
C ASN A 92 11.98 -0.14 0.38
N ASP A 93 11.23 -1.07 0.97
CA ASP A 93 11.75 -2.30 1.57
C ASP A 93 11.53 -3.54 0.69
N GLY A 94 11.09 -3.34 -0.55
CA GLY A 94 10.87 -4.41 -1.54
C GLY A 94 9.69 -5.34 -1.25
N VAL A 95 8.86 -5.06 -0.23
CA VAL A 95 7.75 -5.94 0.19
C VAL A 95 6.46 -5.16 0.36
N VAL A 96 5.46 -5.49 -0.44
CA VAL A 96 4.09 -4.99 -0.24
C VAL A 96 3.39 -5.88 0.79
N ARG A 97 2.76 -5.24 1.78
CA ARG A 97 1.99 -5.90 2.84
C ARG A 97 0.53 -5.48 2.75
N ILE A 98 -0.37 -6.43 2.79
CA ILE A 98 -1.81 -6.19 2.83
C ILE A 98 -2.32 -6.86 4.09
N GLU A 99 -2.88 -6.09 5.02
CA GLU A 99 -3.21 -6.54 6.36
C GLU A 99 -4.65 -6.16 6.69
N PHE A 100 -5.45 -7.14 7.09
CA PHE A 100 -6.74 -6.92 7.72
C PHE A 100 -6.49 -6.40 9.14
N ARG A 101 -6.99 -5.20 9.45
CA ARG A 101 -6.81 -4.57 10.76
C ARG A 101 -7.84 -5.00 11.77
N GLY A 102 -9.05 -5.37 11.31
CA GLY A 102 -10.19 -5.64 12.19
C GLY A 102 -10.57 -4.40 13.00
N SER A 103 -11.36 -3.50 12.41
CA SER A 103 -11.89 -2.34 13.13
C SER A 103 -13.12 -2.71 13.98
N LEU A 104 -13.10 -2.33 15.25
CA LEU A 104 -14.24 -2.30 16.19
C LEU A 104 -15.14 -1.04 16.02
N GLY A 105 -15.09 -0.37 14.87
CA GLY A 105 -15.65 0.97 14.63
C GLY A 105 -16.64 1.09 13.46
N THR A 106 -17.66 1.92 13.64
CA THR A 106 -18.98 1.91 12.98
C THR A 106 -19.12 2.46 11.55
N LYS A 107 -18.03 2.73 10.81
CA LYS A 107 -18.12 3.42 9.50
C LYS A 107 -17.55 2.69 8.28
N VAL A 108 -16.70 1.69 8.49
CA VAL A 108 -16.30 0.74 7.45
C VAL A 108 -16.96 -0.58 7.82
N SER A 109 -17.49 -1.32 6.85
CA SER A 109 -17.93 -2.69 7.13
C SER A 109 -16.77 -3.39 7.82
N GLU A 110 -16.96 -3.89 9.05
CA GLU A 110 -15.88 -4.46 9.87
C GLU A 110 -15.06 -5.51 9.10
N LYS A 111 -15.69 -6.12 8.08
CA LYS A 111 -15.13 -7.14 7.19
C LYS A 111 -14.14 -6.62 6.13
N THR A 112 -14.05 -5.31 5.87
CA THR A 112 -13.23 -4.76 4.77
C THR A 112 -12.20 -3.73 5.22
N ASP A 113 -11.89 -3.67 6.52
CA ASP A 113 -10.87 -2.78 7.06
C ASP A 113 -9.45 -3.34 6.83
N TYR A 114 -8.90 -3.08 5.65
CA TYR A 114 -7.54 -3.42 5.27
C TYR A 114 -6.64 -2.19 5.18
N ILE A 115 -5.35 -2.42 5.38
CA ILE A 115 -4.28 -1.47 5.10
C ILE A 115 -3.26 -2.10 4.15
N ILE A 116 -2.78 -1.32 3.19
CA ILE A 116 -1.69 -1.69 2.28
C ILE A 116 -0.46 -0.88 2.66
N ARG A 117 0.69 -1.54 2.83
CA ARG A 117 1.95 -0.93 3.24
C ARG A 117 3.08 -1.30 2.29
N PHE A 118 3.97 -0.35 2.03
CA PHE A 118 5.19 -0.55 1.24
C PHE A 118 6.24 0.46 1.71
N GLY A 119 7.30 0.00 2.38
CA GLY A 119 8.12 0.89 3.22
C GLY A 119 7.25 1.71 4.20
N ASP A 120 7.50 3.02 4.27
CA ASP A 120 6.73 3.96 5.09
C ASP A 120 5.39 4.39 4.45
N LEU A 121 5.12 3.97 3.21
CA LEU A 121 3.89 4.32 2.53
C LEU A 121 2.74 3.46 3.04
N MET A 122 1.61 4.11 3.36
CA MET A 122 0.38 3.45 3.79
C MET A 122 -0.80 3.91 2.94
N VAL A 123 -1.68 2.95 2.61
CA VAL A 123 -2.91 3.16 1.86
C VAL A 123 -4.06 2.41 2.53
N ASP A 124 -5.08 3.16 2.91
CA ASP A 124 -6.39 2.67 3.32
C ASP A 124 -7.50 3.54 2.70
N ALA A 125 -8.75 3.28 3.06
CA ALA A 125 -9.89 4.04 2.53
C ALA A 125 -9.78 5.55 2.82
N ALA A 126 -9.25 5.94 3.99
CA ALA A 126 -9.07 7.34 4.35
C ALA A 126 -7.98 8.01 3.50
N ALA A 127 -6.87 7.31 3.24
CA ALA A 127 -5.83 7.77 2.36
C ALA A 127 -6.35 8.00 0.93
N VAL A 128 -7.13 7.06 0.37
CA VAL A 128 -7.72 7.20 -0.97
C VAL A 128 -8.75 8.32 -1.03
N PHE A 129 -9.60 8.46 -0.01
CA PHE A 129 -10.55 9.58 0.07
C PHE A 129 -9.82 10.93 0.03
N ALA A 130 -8.69 11.06 0.75
CA ALA A 130 -7.88 12.27 0.74
C ALA A 130 -7.26 12.55 -0.65
N ILE A 131 -6.83 11.51 -1.38
CA ILE A 131 -6.35 11.63 -2.77
C ILE A 131 -7.45 12.14 -3.69
N VAL A 132 -8.64 11.54 -3.64
CA VAL A 132 -9.80 11.94 -4.47
C VAL A 132 -10.19 13.39 -4.19
N LYS A 133 -10.17 13.81 -2.92
CA LYS A 133 -10.44 15.20 -2.54
C LYS A 133 -9.40 16.19 -3.10
N ARG A 134 -8.11 15.82 -3.17
CA ARG A 134 -7.03 16.66 -3.70
C ARG A 134 -7.01 16.72 -5.23
N ILE A 135 -7.03 15.57 -5.90
CA ILE A 135 -6.85 15.46 -7.36
C ILE A 135 -8.18 15.69 -8.11
N GLY A 136 -9.29 15.43 -7.44
CA GLY A 136 -10.64 15.59 -7.96
C GLY A 136 -11.17 14.36 -8.70
N ILE A 137 -12.25 14.58 -9.46
CA ILE A 137 -13.07 13.52 -10.06
C ILE A 137 -12.30 12.53 -10.95
N ARG A 138 -11.17 12.95 -11.54
CA ARG A 138 -10.34 12.15 -12.45
C ARG A 138 -9.86 10.83 -11.84
N VAL A 139 -9.67 10.78 -10.53
CA VAL A 139 -9.19 9.59 -9.79
C VAL A 139 -10.27 8.95 -8.93
N LYS A 140 -11.54 9.34 -9.07
CA LYS A 140 -12.65 8.78 -8.26
C LYS A 140 -12.78 7.25 -8.39
N HIS A 141 -12.38 6.69 -9.54
CA HIS A 141 -12.41 5.26 -9.77
C HIS A 141 -11.48 4.46 -8.82
N ILE A 142 -10.43 5.08 -8.29
CA ILE A 142 -9.47 4.46 -7.36
C ILE A 142 -10.16 4.03 -6.05
N GLU A 143 -11.11 4.83 -5.56
CA GLU A 143 -11.91 4.47 -4.37
C GLU A 143 -12.70 3.18 -4.59
N GLY A 144 -13.41 3.08 -5.72
CA GLY A 144 -14.15 1.87 -6.08
C GLY A 144 -13.26 0.65 -6.32
N ARG A 145 -12.04 0.85 -6.85
CA ARG A 145 -11.05 -0.23 -7.02
C ARG A 145 -10.60 -0.77 -5.66
N LEU A 146 -10.25 0.12 -4.73
CA LEU A 146 -9.78 -0.27 -3.40
C LEU A 146 -10.86 -1.05 -2.64
N ILE A 147 -12.09 -0.52 -2.58
CA ILE A 147 -13.21 -1.15 -1.86
C ILE A 147 -13.47 -2.56 -2.40
N LYS A 148 -13.56 -2.72 -3.73
CA LYS A 148 -13.77 -4.03 -4.36
C LYS A 148 -12.65 -5.02 -4.04
N SER A 149 -11.41 -4.57 -3.97
CA SER A 149 -10.29 -5.43 -3.60
C SER A 149 -10.37 -5.90 -2.15
N PHE A 150 -10.71 -4.99 -1.22
CA PHE A 150 -10.88 -5.35 0.18
C PHE A 150 -12.06 -6.30 0.41
N GLU A 151 -13.17 -6.11 -0.30
CA GLU A 151 -14.28 -7.05 -0.34
C GLU A 151 -13.85 -8.43 -0.84
N ALA A 152 -13.05 -8.49 -1.91
CA ALA A 152 -12.54 -9.74 -2.46
C ALA A 152 -11.59 -10.46 -1.48
N PHE A 153 -10.67 -9.74 -0.84
CA PHE A 153 -9.77 -10.32 0.16
C PHE A 153 -10.56 -10.88 1.36
N SER A 154 -11.55 -10.12 1.84
CA SER A 154 -12.47 -10.57 2.88
C SER A 154 -13.25 -11.82 2.48
N ALA A 155 -13.82 -11.82 1.28
CA ALA A 155 -14.55 -12.97 0.75
C ALA A 155 -13.66 -14.21 0.63
N GLN A 156 -12.37 -14.03 0.33
CA GLN A 156 -11.37 -15.11 0.28
C GLN A 156 -10.81 -15.51 1.66
N GLY A 157 -11.20 -14.82 2.74
CA GLY A 157 -10.67 -15.08 4.09
C GLY A 157 -9.19 -14.70 4.25
N LEU A 158 -8.67 -13.80 3.42
CA LEU A 158 -7.26 -13.42 3.38
C LEU A 158 -6.98 -12.30 4.38
N ASN A 159 -6.48 -12.63 5.57
CA ASN A 159 -6.15 -11.62 6.58
C ASN A 159 -4.82 -10.92 6.32
N THR A 160 -3.84 -11.62 5.73
CA THR A 160 -2.51 -11.05 5.52
C THR A 160 -1.89 -11.59 4.23
N ILE A 161 -1.34 -10.70 3.41
CA ILE A 161 -0.63 -11.04 2.18
C ILE A 161 0.69 -10.28 2.16
N PHE A 162 1.78 -11.01 1.92
CA PHE A 162 3.12 -10.48 1.70
C PHE A 162 3.54 -10.72 0.26
N ILE A 163 3.89 -9.66 -0.45
CA ILE A 163 4.33 -9.73 -1.84
C ILE A 163 5.73 -9.14 -1.93
N LYS A 164 6.72 -10.00 -2.09
CA LYS A 164 8.09 -9.56 -2.42
C LYS A 164 8.12 -9.18 -3.90
N ILE A 165 8.66 -8.01 -4.22
CA ILE A 165 8.89 -7.60 -5.62
C ILE A 165 9.84 -8.63 -6.26
N PRO A 166 9.46 -9.28 -7.38
CA PRO A 166 10.32 -10.23 -8.06
C PRO A 166 11.48 -9.49 -8.74
N ASP A 167 12.64 -10.13 -8.82
CA ASP A 167 13.67 -9.69 -9.78
C ASP A 167 13.23 -10.01 -11.21
N ALA A 168 14.00 -9.54 -12.19
CA ALA A 168 13.69 -9.70 -13.61
C ALA A 168 13.99 -11.11 -14.17
N SER A 169 14.34 -12.09 -13.32
CA SER A 169 14.58 -13.45 -13.80
C SER A 169 13.27 -14.18 -14.12
N ASP A 170 13.28 -15.02 -15.16
CA ASP A 170 12.13 -15.83 -15.54
C ASP A 170 11.66 -16.73 -14.39
N GLU A 171 12.59 -17.22 -13.56
CA GLU A 171 12.28 -18.03 -12.40
C GLU A 171 11.47 -17.26 -11.34
N SER A 172 11.88 -16.02 -11.02
CA SER A 172 11.16 -15.16 -10.06
C SER A 172 9.77 -14.78 -10.57
N LEU A 173 9.65 -14.48 -11.86
CA LEU A 173 8.36 -14.14 -12.49
C LEU A 173 7.42 -15.34 -12.55
N GLU A 174 7.93 -16.52 -12.90
CA GLU A 174 7.13 -17.75 -12.90
C GLU A 174 6.71 -18.14 -11.48
N LYS A 175 7.59 -17.97 -10.49
CA LYS A 175 7.25 -18.17 -9.08
C LYS A 175 6.12 -17.24 -8.64
N MET A 176 6.16 -15.96 -9.03
CA MET A 176 5.09 -15.01 -8.74
C MET A 176 3.76 -15.46 -9.37
N ARG A 177 3.78 -15.85 -10.65
CA ARG A 177 2.60 -16.36 -11.37
C ARG A 177 1.99 -17.57 -10.66
N VAL A 178 2.82 -18.54 -10.28
CA VAL A 178 2.39 -19.73 -9.54
C VAL A 178 1.81 -19.37 -8.17
N CYS A 179 2.46 -18.49 -7.40
CA CYS A 179 1.94 -18.04 -6.10
C CYS A 179 0.56 -17.37 -6.25
N MET A 180 0.38 -16.50 -7.23
CA MET A 180 -0.90 -15.84 -7.49
C MET A 180 -2.00 -16.83 -7.85
N ARG A 181 -1.69 -17.84 -8.67
CA ARG A 181 -2.62 -18.93 -9.01
C ARG A 181 -3.02 -19.74 -7.78
N ILE A 182 -2.05 -20.09 -6.93
CA ILE A 182 -2.31 -20.86 -5.71
C ILE A 182 -3.26 -20.10 -4.79
N ILE A 183 -2.99 -18.81 -4.53
CA ILE A 183 -3.84 -17.98 -3.67
C ILE A 183 -5.26 -17.88 -4.25
N ALA A 184 -5.38 -17.64 -5.55
CA ALA A 184 -6.69 -17.52 -6.23
C ALA A 184 -7.55 -18.80 -6.13
N CYS A 185 -6.93 -19.98 -6.10
CA CYS A 185 -7.63 -21.25 -6.04
C CYS A 185 -7.84 -21.79 -4.63
N PHE A 186 -7.09 -21.27 -3.63
CA PHE A 186 -6.97 -21.90 -2.32
C PHE A 186 -8.31 -22.12 -1.64
N LYS A 187 -9.14 -21.08 -1.53
CA LYS A 187 -10.44 -21.17 -0.87
C LYS A 187 -11.35 -22.20 -1.53
N LYS A 188 -11.48 -22.16 -2.86
CA LYS A 188 -12.28 -23.12 -3.62
C LYS A 188 -11.79 -24.55 -3.42
N ALA A 189 -10.47 -24.75 -3.47
CA ALA A 189 -9.86 -26.06 -3.27
C ALA A 189 -10.15 -26.63 -1.87
N VAL A 190 -10.14 -25.77 -0.84
CA VAL A 190 -10.55 -26.14 0.51
C VAL A 190 -12.04 -26.48 0.60
N GLU A 191 -12.91 -25.62 0.04
CA GLU A 191 -14.36 -25.79 0.11
C GLU A 191 -14.86 -27.04 -0.64
N GLU A 192 -14.21 -27.39 -1.75
CA GLU A 192 -14.60 -28.50 -2.61
C GLU A 192 -13.78 -29.79 -2.35
N ASP A 193 -12.84 -29.78 -1.40
CA ASP A 193 -11.86 -30.87 -1.16
C ASP A 193 -11.13 -31.30 -2.45
N THR A 194 -10.70 -30.31 -3.24
CA THR A 194 -9.99 -30.52 -4.50
C THR A 194 -8.52 -30.08 -4.39
N SER A 195 -7.72 -30.50 -5.37
CA SER A 195 -6.33 -30.03 -5.46
C SER A 195 -6.24 -28.77 -6.32
N ILE A 196 -5.28 -27.92 -5.99
CA ILE A 196 -4.93 -26.73 -6.76
C ILE A 196 -4.04 -27.18 -7.92
N GLU A 197 -4.55 -27.06 -9.15
CA GLU A 197 -3.81 -27.36 -10.36
C GLU A 197 -3.13 -26.10 -10.92
N PHE A 198 -1.86 -26.24 -11.30
CA PHE A 198 -1.07 -25.17 -11.92
C PHE A 198 0.09 -25.74 -12.75
N VAL A 199 0.59 -24.95 -13.70
CA VAL A 199 1.79 -25.30 -14.47
C VAL A 199 2.99 -24.57 -13.88
N LYS A 200 4.13 -25.27 -13.72
CA LYS A 200 5.42 -24.68 -13.38
C LYS A 200 6.48 -25.27 -14.30
N ASN A 201 7.29 -24.43 -14.96
CA ASN A 201 8.33 -24.88 -15.90
C ASN A 201 7.78 -25.85 -16.97
N ALA A 202 6.60 -25.54 -17.51
CA ALA A 202 5.84 -26.37 -18.46
C ALA A 202 5.42 -27.76 -17.94
N GLN A 203 5.55 -28.04 -16.64
CA GLN A 203 5.07 -29.26 -16.01
C GLN A 203 3.78 -28.98 -15.24
N PRO A 204 2.70 -29.75 -15.47
CA PRO A 204 1.51 -29.68 -14.64
C PRO A 204 1.83 -30.23 -13.25
N LEU A 205 1.45 -29.47 -12.22
CA LEU A 205 1.59 -29.81 -10.82
C LEU A 205 0.23 -29.66 -10.14
N SER A 206 0.07 -30.40 -9.05
CA SER A 206 -1.13 -30.41 -8.24
C SER A 206 -0.76 -30.32 -6.77
N LEU A 207 -1.43 -29.46 -6.02
CA LEU A 207 -1.17 -29.23 -4.60
C LEU A 207 -2.47 -29.34 -3.81
N LYS A 208 -2.52 -30.23 -2.82
CA LYS A 208 -3.63 -30.25 -1.87
C LYS A 208 -3.52 -29.06 -0.90
N PRO A 209 -4.59 -28.27 -0.70
CA PRO A 209 -4.56 -27.22 0.29
C PRO A 209 -4.42 -27.85 1.68
N VAL A 210 -3.56 -27.25 2.51
CA VAL A 210 -3.38 -27.64 3.91
C VAL A 210 -3.93 -26.51 4.77
N LEU A 211 -4.93 -26.82 5.58
CA LEU A 211 -5.38 -25.94 6.65
C LEU A 211 -4.47 -26.17 7.85
N ASN A 212 -3.85 -25.11 8.37
CA ASN A 212 -3.23 -25.19 9.67
C ASN A 212 -4.35 -25.34 10.70
N GLU A 213 -4.26 -26.35 11.56
CA GLU A 213 -5.17 -26.50 12.69
C GLU A 213 -5.08 -25.24 13.55
N SER A 214 -6.22 -24.58 13.73
CA SER A 214 -6.40 -23.38 14.55
C SER A 214 -6.52 -23.71 16.02
#